data_AF-A0A931V4B3-F1
#
_entry.id   AF-A0A931V4B3-F1
#
_cell.length_a   1.000
_cell.length_b   1.000
_cell.length_c   1.000
_cell.angle_alpha   90.00
_cell.angle_beta   90.00
_cell.angle_gamma   90.00
#
_symmetry.space_group_name_H-M   'P 1'
#
loop_
_entity.id
_entity.type
_entity.pdbx_description
1 polymer ?
#
loop_
_entity_poly.entity_id
_entity_poly.type
_entity_poly.pdbx_seq_one_letter_code
_entity_poly.pdbx_strand_id
1 'polypeptide(L)'
;MTSRTRHGALRLRSFAIQNFRTFRERTAIAFQPDVTVFHGDTGSGKSTALTAIDLFFRALALVLPKADGQFTLSWDTPVQLFGHTAPLIGERDRPVAGEPTVLAATFEHDPARWVEVRFEPLGPQVRVELAWASAPKGNDALYKQLFPFGGDSRPIAVLVPPAGNLARDRGS
;
A
#
# COMPACT_ATOMS: atom_id res chain seq x y z
N MET A 1 -10.15 -23.91 22.08
CA MET A 1 -11.09 -22.83 21.69
C MET A 1 -10.57 -22.18 20.42
N THR A 2 -11.20 -22.51 19.30
CA THR A 2 -10.87 -22.00 17.97
C THR A 2 -11.28 -20.54 17.88
N SER A 3 -10.28 -19.65 17.71
CA SER A 3 -10.48 -18.24 17.44
C SER A 3 -11.31 -18.11 16.17
N ARG A 4 -12.56 -17.64 16.30
CA ARG A 4 -13.37 -17.19 15.16
C ARG A 4 -12.69 -15.95 14.61
N THR A 5 -11.96 -16.11 13.52
CA THR A 5 -11.44 -15.03 12.67
C THR A 5 -12.62 -14.19 12.20
N ARG A 6 -12.92 -13.10 12.94
CA ARG A 6 -13.83 -12.05 12.47
C ARG A 6 -13.23 -11.51 11.17
N HIS A 7 -14.04 -11.45 10.12
CA HIS A 7 -13.72 -11.03 8.75
C HIS A 7 -12.38 -10.25 8.63
N GLY A 8 -11.35 -10.97 8.17
CA GLY A 8 -9.95 -10.59 8.26
C GLY A 8 -9.58 -9.40 7.40
N ALA A 9 -9.36 -8.26 8.04
CA ALA A 9 -8.69 -7.12 7.42
C ALA A 9 -7.23 -7.48 7.10
N LEU A 10 -6.77 -7.11 5.91
CA LEU A 10 -5.39 -7.33 5.49
C LEU A 10 -4.47 -6.38 6.27
N ARG A 11 -3.48 -6.92 7.00
CA ARG A 11 -2.54 -6.13 7.81
C ARG A 11 -1.17 -6.12 7.16
N LEU A 12 -0.59 -4.93 6.98
CA LEU A 12 0.79 -4.78 6.53
C LEU A 12 1.73 -5.32 7.62
N ARG A 13 2.65 -6.20 7.24
CA ARG A 13 3.77 -6.63 8.08
C ARG A 13 5.01 -5.78 7.80
N SER A 14 5.29 -5.56 6.52
CA SER A 14 6.41 -4.72 6.09
C SER A 14 6.06 -3.96 4.82
N PHE A 15 6.66 -2.79 4.66
CA PHE A 15 6.61 -2.00 3.43
C PHE A 15 8.02 -1.60 3.01
N ALA A 16 8.39 -1.87 1.76
CA ALA A 16 9.68 -1.49 1.21
C ALA A 16 9.51 -0.36 0.17
N ILE A 17 10.40 0.62 0.24
CA ILE A 17 10.44 1.80 -0.63
C ILE A 17 11.81 1.84 -1.30
N GLN A 18 11.84 2.05 -2.60
CA GLN A 18 13.08 2.24 -3.36
C GLN A 18 12.90 3.33 -4.42
N ASN A 19 13.92 4.16 -4.57
CA ASN A 19 13.99 5.28 -5.52
C ASN A 19 12.76 6.22 -5.48
N PHE A 20 12.27 6.53 -4.28
CA PHE A 20 11.13 7.43 -4.07
C PHE A 20 11.51 8.58 -3.15
N ARG A 21 11.54 9.80 -3.71
CA ARG A 21 11.91 11.05 -3.00
C ARG A 21 13.25 10.88 -2.24
N THR A 22 13.19 10.82 -0.90
CA THR A 22 14.35 10.70 0.00
C THR A 22 14.87 9.28 0.15
N PHE A 23 14.13 8.26 -0.29
CA PHE A 23 14.55 6.86 -0.26
C PHE A 23 15.20 6.50 -1.60
N ARG A 24 16.54 6.53 -1.65
CA ARG A 24 17.30 6.11 -2.86
C ARG A 24 17.47 4.60 -2.89
N GLU A 25 18.02 4.05 -1.83
CA GLU A 25 18.18 2.61 -1.64
C GLU A 25 16.87 1.96 -1.17
N ARG A 26 16.79 0.64 -1.32
CA ARG A 26 15.64 -0.13 -0.84
C ARG A 26 15.62 -0.13 0.69
N THR A 27 14.66 0.59 1.26
CA THR A 27 14.45 0.67 2.71
C THR A 27 13.19 -0.06 3.10
N ALA A 28 13.29 -1.01 4.03
CA ALA A 28 12.14 -1.73 4.57
C ALA A 28 11.69 -1.12 5.91
N ILE A 29 10.39 -0.90 6.03
CA ILE A 29 9.70 -0.41 7.23
C ILE A 29 8.89 -1.59 7.77
N ALA A 30 9.18 -2.01 9.01
CA ALA A 30 8.39 -3.01 9.71
C ALA A 30 7.22 -2.34 10.43
N PHE A 31 6.04 -2.94 10.35
CA PHE A 31 4.85 -2.48 11.05
C PHE A 31 4.66 -3.29 12.33
N GLN A 32 4.19 -2.61 13.37
CA GLN A 32 3.67 -3.25 14.57
C GLN A 32 2.23 -3.71 14.33
N PRO A 33 1.77 -4.80 14.98
CA PRO A 33 0.46 -5.39 14.72
C PRO A 33 -0.75 -4.48 14.96
N ASP A 34 -0.60 -3.46 15.81
CA ASP A 34 -1.71 -2.62 16.24
C ASP A 34 -1.56 -1.18 15.72
N VAL A 35 -0.55 -0.45 16.18
CA VAL A 35 -0.28 0.94 15.78
C VAL A 35 1.20 1.12 15.51
N THR A 36 1.55 1.59 14.32
CA THR A 36 2.92 1.96 13.97
C THR A 36 3.08 3.47 14.01
N VAL A 37 4.00 3.97 14.84
CA VAL A 37 4.27 5.40 14.98
C VAL A 37 5.49 5.77 14.16
N PHE A 38 5.34 6.74 13.25
CA PHE A 38 6.47 7.32 12.50
C PHE A 38 7.03 8.52 13.27
N HIS A 39 8.19 8.36 13.91
CA HIS A 39 8.89 9.42 14.64
C HIS A 39 10.31 9.66 14.08
N GLY A 40 10.92 10.77 14.44
CA GLY A 40 12.26 11.18 13.99
C GLY A 40 12.33 12.68 13.68
N ASP A 41 13.52 13.17 13.36
CA ASP A 41 13.78 14.61 13.16
C ASP A 41 13.10 15.18 11.91
N THR A 42 12.98 16.51 11.83
CA THR A 42 12.50 17.19 10.63
C THR A 42 13.37 16.79 9.43
N GLY A 43 12.72 16.41 8.31
CA GLY A 43 13.43 15.94 7.11
C GLY A 43 13.77 14.45 7.09
N SER A 44 13.50 13.68 8.15
CA SER A 44 13.82 12.25 8.24
C SER A 44 13.03 11.31 7.30
N GLY A 45 12.21 11.83 6.39
CA GLY A 45 11.44 11.03 5.43
C GLY A 45 10.11 10.46 5.93
N LYS A 46 9.62 10.85 7.12
CA LYS A 46 8.31 10.38 7.65
C LYS A 46 7.14 10.65 6.69
N SER A 47 6.98 11.88 6.24
CA SER A 47 5.92 12.26 5.29
C SER A 47 6.12 11.59 3.93
N THR A 48 7.38 11.37 3.52
CA THR A 48 7.71 10.58 2.33
C THR A 48 7.21 9.15 2.45
N ALA A 49 7.45 8.46 3.57
CA ALA A 49 6.98 7.10 3.80
C ALA A 49 5.44 7.02 3.73
N LEU A 50 4.74 7.97 4.36
CA LEU A 50 3.27 8.04 4.28
C LEU A 50 2.77 8.30 2.84
N THR A 51 3.44 9.18 2.08
CA THR A 51 3.10 9.38 0.67
C THR A 51 3.34 8.11 -0.16
N ALA A 52 4.43 7.38 0.10
CA ALA A 52 4.72 6.12 -0.61
C ALA A 52 3.63 5.07 -0.33
N ILE A 53 3.17 4.94 0.91
CA ILE A 53 2.09 4.03 1.28
C ILE A 53 0.78 4.44 0.59
N ASP A 54 0.44 5.73 0.58
CA ASP A 54 -0.73 6.24 -0.14
C ASP A 54 -0.67 5.93 -1.65
N LEU A 55 0.47 6.25 -2.29
CA LEU A 55 0.71 5.96 -3.70
C LEU A 55 0.59 4.47 -4.01
N PHE A 56 1.14 3.61 -3.16
CA PHE A 56 1.03 2.15 -3.31
C PHE A 56 -0.43 1.72 -3.36
N PHE A 57 -1.25 2.11 -2.38
CA PHE A 57 -2.67 1.72 -2.37
C PHE A 57 -3.47 2.32 -3.53
N ARG A 58 -3.18 3.57 -3.93
CA ARG A 58 -3.80 4.19 -5.10
C ARG A 58 -3.48 3.42 -6.38
N ALA A 59 -2.22 3.03 -6.56
CA ALA A 59 -1.82 2.23 -7.71
C ALA A 59 -2.44 0.84 -7.69
N LEU A 60 -2.53 0.19 -6.53
CA LEU A 60 -3.24 -1.09 -6.38
C LEU A 60 -4.72 -1.00 -6.80
N ALA A 61 -5.42 0.06 -6.39
CA ALA A 61 -6.82 0.26 -6.77
C ALA A 61 -7.01 0.35 -8.30
N LEU A 62 -6.01 0.86 -9.03
CA LEU A 62 -6.06 1.00 -10.48
C LEU A 62 -5.62 -0.24 -11.24
N VAL A 63 -4.56 -0.91 -10.77
CA VAL A 63 -3.92 -2.02 -11.48
C VAL A 63 -4.60 -3.36 -11.20
N LEU A 64 -5.10 -3.58 -9.97
CA LEU A 64 -5.72 -4.86 -9.59
C LEU A 64 -6.95 -5.24 -10.44
N PRO A 65 -7.82 -4.31 -10.84
CA PRO A 65 -8.94 -4.63 -11.74
C PRO A 65 -8.51 -4.95 -13.17
N LYS A 66 -7.25 -4.75 -13.55
CA LYS A 66 -6.74 -4.98 -14.91
C LYS A 66 -6.26 -6.42 -15.07
N ALA A 67 -6.66 -7.07 -16.15
CA ALA A 67 -6.35 -8.48 -16.40
C ALA A 67 -4.85 -8.74 -16.64
N ASP A 68 -4.14 -7.75 -17.19
CA ASP A 68 -2.72 -7.79 -17.52
C ASP A 68 -1.81 -7.36 -16.37
N GLY A 69 -2.37 -6.87 -15.25
CA GLY A 69 -1.60 -6.45 -14.08
C GLY A 69 -0.70 -5.24 -14.35
N GLN A 70 -0.93 -4.49 -15.42
CA GLN A 70 -0.16 -3.31 -15.76
C GLN A 70 -1.00 -2.27 -16.48
N PHE A 71 -0.55 -1.03 -16.50
CA PHE A 71 -1.10 0.01 -17.36
C PHE A 71 -0.07 1.11 -17.59
N THR A 72 -0.28 1.90 -18.65
CA THR A 72 0.54 3.09 -18.94
C THR A 72 -0.35 4.31 -18.89
N LEU A 73 0.12 5.37 -18.24
CA LEU A 73 -0.55 6.66 -18.20
C LEU A 73 0.45 7.80 -18.42
N SER A 74 -0.03 8.95 -18.88
CA SER A 74 0.76 10.18 -18.84
C SER A 74 0.90 10.63 -17.38
N TRP A 75 2.02 11.25 -17.02
CA TRP A 75 2.25 11.69 -15.64
C TRP A 75 1.13 12.60 -15.10
N ASP A 76 0.52 13.39 -15.97
CA ASP A 76 -0.50 14.37 -15.62
C ASP A 76 -1.93 13.84 -15.72
N THR A 77 -2.12 12.55 -16.07
CA THR A 77 -3.45 11.96 -16.15
C THR A 77 -4.12 12.00 -14.78
N PRO A 78 -5.24 12.74 -14.63
CA PRO A 78 -5.96 12.79 -13.36
C PRO A 78 -6.59 11.43 -13.10
N VAL A 79 -6.41 10.94 -11.87
CA VAL A 79 -7.04 9.72 -11.39
C VAL A 79 -8.02 10.10 -10.29
N GLN A 80 -9.25 9.64 -10.43
CA GLN A 80 -10.26 9.72 -9.38
C GLN A 80 -10.15 8.47 -8.49
N LEU A 81 -9.75 8.66 -7.24
CA LEU A 81 -9.71 7.59 -6.23
C LEU A 81 -10.10 8.16 -4.87
N PHE A 82 -10.89 7.42 -4.11
CA PHE A 82 -11.23 7.75 -2.73
C PHE A 82 -11.88 9.14 -2.54
N GLY A 83 -12.63 9.60 -3.55
CA GLY A 83 -13.26 10.92 -3.56
C GLY A 83 -12.31 12.09 -3.88
N HIS A 84 -11.08 11.80 -4.34
CA HIS A 84 -10.08 12.79 -4.72
C HIS A 84 -9.67 12.61 -6.18
N THR A 85 -9.58 13.72 -6.92
CA THR A 85 -9.09 13.73 -8.32
C THR A 85 -7.73 14.41 -8.34
N ALA A 86 -6.68 13.65 -8.64
CA ALA A 86 -5.31 14.15 -8.73
C ALA A 86 -4.47 13.22 -9.62
N PRO A 87 -3.33 13.67 -10.16
CA PRO A 87 -2.37 12.78 -10.82
C PRO A 87 -2.01 11.59 -9.91
N LEU A 88 -1.77 10.42 -10.50
CA LEU A 88 -1.34 9.24 -9.74
C LEU A 88 -0.04 9.54 -8.98
N ILE A 89 0.93 10.08 -9.71
CA ILE A 89 2.22 10.57 -9.20
C ILE A 89 2.34 12.05 -9.54
N GLY A 90 2.46 12.91 -8.53
CA GLY A 90 2.75 14.33 -8.73
C GLY A 90 4.17 14.56 -9.23
N GLU A 91 4.45 15.74 -9.79
CA GLU A 91 5.77 16.09 -10.35
C GLU A 91 6.92 15.85 -9.37
N ARG A 92 6.72 16.23 -8.10
CA ARG A 92 7.67 16.02 -7.00
C ARG A 92 7.98 14.54 -6.71
N ASP A 93 7.10 13.65 -7.14
CA ASP A 93 7.08 12.23 -6.78
C ASP A 93 7.56 11.35 -7.94
N ARG A 94 7.85 11.98 -9.09
CA ARG A 94 8.34 11.27 -10.28
C ARG A 94 9.71 10.64 -9.98
N PRO A 95 9.94 9.40 -10.44
CA PRO A 95 11.25 8.77 -10.31
C PRO A 95 12.30 9.58 -11.05
N VAL A 96 13.57 9.45 -10.63
CA VAL A 96 14.69 9.97 -11.42
C VAL A 96 14.75 9.22 -12.74
N ALA A 97 15.02 9.93 -13.84
CA ALA A 97 15.05 9.34 -15.17
C ALA A 97 15.99 8.13 -15.23
N GLY A 98 15.48 7.01 -15.76
CA GLY A 98 16.24 5.77 -15.95
C GLY A 98 16.15 4.77 -14.80
N GLU A 99 15.53 5.13 -13.67
CA GLU A 99 15.34 4.20 -12.55
C GLU A 99 13.86 4.09 -12.14
N PRO A 100 13.34 2.88 -11.92
CA PRO A 100 11.98 2.66 -11.45
C PRO A 100 11.80 3.16 -10.01
N THR A 101 10.62 3.66 -9.67
CA THR A 101 10.17 3.63 -8.26
C THR A 101 9.60 2.24 -7.98
N VAL A 102 10.00 1.63 -6.86
CA VAL A 102 9.49 0.32 -6.45
C VAL A 102 8.93 0.40 -5.04
N LEU A 103 7.67 0.00 -4.89
CA LEU A 103 6.93 -0.04 -3.63
C LEU A 103 6.43 -1.46 -3.39
N ALA A 104 6.82 -2.08 -2.28
CA ALA A 104 6.45 -3.47 -2.00
C ALA A 104 5.88 -3.64 -0.60
N ALA A 105 4.92 -4.54 -0.44
CA ALA A 105 4.28 -4.88 0.82
C ALA A 105 4.28 -6.38 1.07
N THR A 106 4.39 -6.77 2.34
CA THR A 106 4.06 -8.12 2.82
C THR A 106 2.97 -8.02 3.88
N PHE A 107 2.26 -9.11 4.11
CA PHE A 107 1.10 -9.13 5.01
C PHE A 107 1.29 -10.09 6.18
N GLU A 108 0.69 -9.76 7.34
CA GLU A 108 0.88 -10.54 8.57
C GLU A 108 0.33 -11.96 8.46
N HIS A 109 -0.86 -12.10 7.88
CA HIS A 109 -1.58 -13.37 7.82
C HIS A 109 -1.12 -14.28 6.67
N ASP A 110 -0.30 -13.76 5.75
CA ASP A 110 0.33 -14.52 4.69
C ASP A 110 1.66 -13.85 4.29
N PRO A 111 2.76 -14.11 5.01
CA PRO A 111 4.03 -13.48 4.71
C PRO A 111 4.69 -13.96 3.41
N ALA A 112 4.28 -15.12 2.91
CA ALA A 112 4.74 -15.61 1.60
C ALA A 112 4.11 -14.81 0.47
N ARG A 113 2.94 -14.21 0.72
CA ARG A 113 2.29 -13.27 -0.18
C ARG A 113 2.92 -11.88 -0.05
N TRP A 114 3.63 -11.50 -1.10
CA TRP A 114 4.09 -10.13 -1.31
C TRP A 114 3.41 -9.52 -2.52
N VAL A 115 3.32 -8.19 -2.51
CA VAL A 115 2.80 -7.39 -3.60
C VAL A 115 3.79 -6.26 -3.86
N GLU A 116 4.17 -6.08 -5.11
CA GLU A 116 5.08 -5.02 -5.54
C GLU A 116 4.42 -4.22 -6.66
N VAL A 117 4.49 -2.90 -6.55
CA VAL A 117 4.12 -1.98 -7.60
C VAL A 117 5.38 -1.28 -8.09
N ARG A 118 5.62 -1.37 -9.38
CA ARG A 118 6.74 -0.74 -10.07
C ARG A 118 6.27 0.38 -10.97
N PHE A 119 6.90 1.54 -10.87
CA PHE A 119 6.64 2.71 -11.71
C PHE A 119 7.86 2.95 -12.60
N GLU A 120 7.77 2.55 -13.86
CA GLU A 120 8.83 2.65 -14.85
C GLU A 120 8.66 3.94 -15.68
N PRO A 121 9.61 4.89 -15.64
CA PRO A 121 9.57 6.08 -16.49
C PRO A 121 9.70 5.72 -17.98
N LEU A 122 8.75 6.18 -18.79
CA LEU A 122 8.74 6.04 -20.25
C LEU A 122 8.67 7.43 -20.93
N GLY A 123 9.56 8.34 -20.52
CA GLY A 123 9.56 9.73 -20.96
C GLY A 123 8.37 10.50 -20.36
N PRO A 124 7.41 11.01 -21.16
CA PRO A 124 6.24 11.74 -20.65
C PRO A 124 5.20 10.84 -19.98
N GLN A 125 5.43 9.53 -20.00
CA GLN A 125 4.54 8.52 -19.44
C GLN A 125 5.21 7.71 -18.34
N VAL A 126 4.39 6.99 -17.60
CA VAL A 126 4.80 5.98 -16.63
C VAL A 126 4.06 4.69 -16.88
N ARG A 127 4.80 3.59 -16.93
CA ARG A 127 4.21 2.26 -16.84
C ARG A 127 4.14 1.86 -15.37
N VAL A 128 2.95 1.47 -14.94
CA VAL A 128 2.70 0.92 -13.61
C VAL A 128 2.49 -0.57 -13.78
N GLU A 129 3.29 -1.37 -13.09
CA GLU A 129 3.27 -2.82 -13.18
C GLU A 129 3.12 -3.42 -11.79
N LEU A 130 2.27 -4.44 -11.68
CA LEU A 130 2.05 -5.22 -10.47
C LEU A 130 2.79 -6.54 -10.56
N ALA A 131 3.56 -6.86 -9.52
CA ALA A 131 4.14 -8.18 -9.31
C ALA A 131 3.70 -8.74 -7.94
N TRP A 132 3.59 -10.06 -7.83
CA TRP A 132 3.31 -10.75 -6.55
C TRP A 132 3.82 -12.19 -6.53
N ALA A 133 3.95 -12.77 -5.33
CA ALA A 133 4.02 -14.22 -5.17
C ALA A 133 2.64 -14.79 -4.86
N SER A 134 1.90 -15.15 -5.90
CA SER A 134 0.88 -16.22 -5.97
C SER A 134 0.13 -16.11 -7.31
N ALA A 135 -0.37 -17.24 -7.83
CA ALA A 135 -1.00 -17.32 -9.16
C ALA A 135 -2.11 -16.26 -9.40
N PRO A 136 -2.36 -15.85 -10.66
CA PRO A 136 -3.33 -14.81 -11.05
C PRO A 136 -4.80 -15.03 -10.61
N LYS A 137 -5.12 -16.17 -9.99
CA LYS A 137 -6.40 -16.40 -9.31
C LYS A 137 -6.51 -15.67 -7.95
N GLY A 138 -5.43 -15.03 -7.47
CA GLY A 138 -5.37 -14.28 -6.21
C GLY A 138 -5.80 -12.81 -6.29
N ASN A 139 -6.01 -12.26 -7.49
CA ASN A 139 -6.27 -10.84 -7.75
C ASN A 139 -7.58 -10.39 -7.09
N ASP A 140 -8.67 -11.10 -7.39
CA ASP A 140 -10.01 -10.77 -6.89
C ASP A 140 -10.11 -10.93 -5.37
N ALA A 141 -9.46 -11.95 -4.82
CA ALA A 141 -9.44 -12.17 -3.38
C ALA A 141 -8.64 -11.07 -2.66
N LEU A 142 -7.48 -10.67 -3.20
CA LEU A 142 -6.73 -9.54 -2.67
C LEU A 142 -7.52 -8.24 -2.77
N TYR A 143 -8.09 -7.98 -3.95
CA TYR A 143 -8.85 -6.78 -4.23
C TYR A 143 -10.04 -6.65 -3.28
N LYS A 144 -10.80 -7.73 -3.05
CA LYS A 144 -11.89 -7.75 -2.07
C LYS A 144 -11.42 -7.58 -0.62
N GLN A 145 -10.21 -8.02 -0.28
CA GLN A 145 -9.64 -7.82 1.05
C GLN A 145 -9.14 -6.38 1.27
N LEU A 146 -8.52 -5.77 0.26
CA LEU A 146 -8.02 -4.40 0.30
C LEU A 146 -9.15 -3.37 0.15
N PHE A 147 -10.11 -3.66 -0.73
CA PHE A 147 -11.20 -2.80 -1.17
C PHE A 147 -12.54 -3.52 -1.03
N PRO A 148 -12.98 -3.85 0.19
CA PRO A 148 -14.21 -4.63 0.42
C PRO A 148 -15.48 -3.92 -0.06
N PHE A 149 -15.42 -2.61 -0.29
CA PHE A 149 -16.50 -1.78 -0.80
C PHE A 149 -16.24 -1.26 -2.24
N GLY A 150 -15.29 -1.87 -2.97
CA GLY A 150 -14.90 -1.48 -4.32
C GLY A 150 -13.76 -0.47 -4.38
N GLY A 151 -13.17 -0.27 -5.56
CA GLY A 151 -11.92 0.49 -5.79
C GLY A 151 -12.01 1.99 -5.51
N ASP A 152 -13.21 2.54 -5.42
CA ASP A 152 -13.45 3.92 -5.01
C ASP A 152 -13.49 4.10 -3.49
N SER A 153 -13.49 3.01 -2.73
CA SER A 153 -13.52 3.03 -1.27
C SER A 153 -12.11 3.05 -0.69
N ARG A 154 -11.89 3.85 0.35
CA ARG A 154 -10.59 3.90 1.04
C ARG A 154 -10.18 2.49 1.49
N PRO A 155 -8.91 2.09 1.28
CA PRO A 155 -8.43 0.81 1.77
C PRO A 155 -8.64 0.76 3.28
N ILE A 156 -9.24 -0.31 3.77
CA ILE A 156 -9.47 -0.45 5.20
C ILE A 156 -8.21 -1.07 5.82
N ALA A 157 -7.30 -0.21 6.27
CA ALA A 157 -6.33 -0.57 7.30
C ALA A 157 -7.00 -0.34 8.66
N VAL A 158 -7.60 -1.38 9.24
CA VAL A 158 -8.19 -1.28 10.58
C VAL A 158 -7.06 -1.32 11.61
N LEU A 159 -6.80 -0.18 12.26
CA LEU A 159 -6.10 -0.14 13.54
C LEU A 159 -7.04 -0.78 14.58
N VAL A 160 -6.94 -2.09 14.79
CA VAL A 160 -7.67 -2.75 15.88
C VAL A 160 -6.74 -2.67 17.09
N PRO A 161 -7.09 -1.93 18.17
CA PRO A 161 -6.34 -2.04 19.41
C PRO A 161 -6.39 -3.49 19.89
N PRO A 162 -5.35 -3.99 20.58
CA PRO A 162 -5.40 -5.31 21.17
C PRO A 162 -6.63 -5.36 22.08
N ALA A 163 -7.36 -6.47 22.03
CA ALA A 163 -8.50 -6.69 22.92
C ALA A 163 -7.98 -6.77 24.36
N GLY A 164 -7.75 -5.61 24.98
CA GLY A 164 -7.57 -5.48 26.41
C GLY A 164 -8.85 -5.99 27.05
N ASN A 165 -8.71 -6.96 27.94
CA ASN A 165 -9.79 -7.45 28.78
C ASN A 165 -10.45 -6.27 29.49
N LEU A 166 -11.53 -5.74 28.92
CA LEU A 166 -12.56 -5.00 29.65
C LEU A 166 -13.37 -6.02 30.46
N ALA A 167 -12.68 -6.69 31.38
CA ALA A 167 -13.28 -7.54 32.37
C ALA A 167 -12.72 -7.12 33.73
N ARG A 168 -13.64 -6.55 34.53
CA ARG A 168 -13.55 -6.31 35.97
C ARG A 168 -12.79 -5.05 36.38
N ASP A 169 -13.51 -3.93 36.27
CA ASP A 169 -13.63 -3.07 37.44
C ASP A 169 -15.12 -2.71 37.63
N ARG A 170 -15.86 -3.63 38.26
CA ARG A 170 -17.03 -3.25 39.07
C ARG A 170 -16.56 -3.37 40.51
N GLY A 171 -15.90 -2.32 40.97
CA GLY A 171 -15.66 -2.08 42.38
C GLY A 171 -17.00 -1.96 43.10
N SER A 172 -17.13 -2.86 44.07
CA SER A 172 -17.94 -2.86 45.29
C SER A 172 -18.45 -1.52 45.80
#